data_AF-A0A931LVI1-F1
#
_entry.id   AF-A0A931LVI1-F1
#
_cell.length_a   1.000
_cell.length_b   1.000
_cell.length_c   1.000
_cell.angle_alpha   90.00
_cell.angle_beta   90.00
_cell.angle_gamma   90.00
#
_symmetry.space_group_name_H-M   'P 1'
#
loop_
_entity.id
_entity.type
_entity.pdbx_description
1 polymer ?
#
loop_
_entity_poly.entity_id
_entity_poly.type
_entity_poly.pdbx_seq_one_letter_code
_entity_poly.pdbx_strand_id
1 'polypeptide(L)'
;MTKKDLTKTMGVVPLGTPLIVGPAVLTSLLILGGVQGTSATILAFLVNLLIVAIAFLAAGPMTRMLGESGTRAISKITALLLAAYAVMMIRSGVESLMR
;
A
#
# COMPACT_ATOMS: atom_id res chain seq x y z
N MET A 1 -8.54 -14.73 34.44
CA MET A 1 -8.13 -14.30 33.09
C MET A 1 -7.19 -15.34 32.53
N THR A 2 -7.68 -16.15 31.59
CA THR A 2 -7.03 -17.38 31.10
C THR A 2 -6.04 -17.04 29.99
N LYS A 3 -4.82 -17.59 30.05
CA LYS A 3 -3.67 -17.33 29.14
C LYS A 3 -3.91 -17.55 27.62
N LYS A 4 -5.15 -17.79 27.18
CA LYS A 4 -5.53 -18.14 25.80
C LYS A 4 -5.66 -16.93 24.87
N ASP A 5 -5.75 -15.71 25.40
CA ASP A 5 -5.97 -14.48 24.61
C ASP A 5 -4.69 -13.81 24.11
N LEU A 6 -3.52 -14.13 24.69
CA LEU A 6 -2.23 -13.51 24.32
C LEU A 6 -1.72 -14.00 22.94
N THR A 7 -2.01 -15.25 22.56
CA THR A 7 -1.53 -15.84 21.31
C THR A 7 -2.27 -15.30 20.07
N LYS A 8 -3.52 -14.83 20.22
CA LYS A 8 -4.30 -14.29 19.09
C LYS A 8 -3.84 -12.89 18.66
N THR A 9 -3.20 -12.14 19.55
CA THR A 9 -2.77 -10.75 19.31
C THR A 9 -1.31 -10.64 18.86
N MET A 10 -0.46 -11.64 19.14
CA MET A 10 0.98 -11.58 18.77
C MET A 10 1.25 -11.57 17.26
N GLY A 11 0.32 -12.05 16.42
CA GLY A 11 0.45 -11.97 14.96
C GLY A 11 0.03 -10.63 14.35
N VAL A 12 -0.65 -9.76 15.11
CA VAL A 12 -1.21 -8.50 14.60
C VAL A 12 -0.12 -7.42 14.45
N VAL A 13 0.90 -7.43 15.32
CA VAL A 13 1.88 -6.33 15.42
C VAL A 13 3.02 -6.41 14.37
N PRO A 14 3.57 -7.59 14.01
CA PRO A 14 4.59 -7.67 12.95
C PRO A 14 4.01 -7.63 11.54
N LEU A 15 2.76 -8.08 11.34
CA LEU A 15 2.12 -8.10 10.01
C LEU A 15 1.26 -6.86 9.76
N GLY A 16 0.66 -6.29 10.81
CA GLY A 16 -0.18 -5.09 10.70
C GLY A 16 0.62 -3.87 10.23
N THR A 17 1.87 -3.73 10.68
CA THR A 17 2.74 -2.63 10.26
C THR A 17 3.08 -2.68 8.75
N PRO A 18 3.52 -3.81 8.17
CA PRO A 18 3.60 -3.98 6.71
C PRO A 18 2.27 -3.79 5.99
N LEU A 19 1.16 -4.26 6.57
CA LEU A 19 -0.16 -4.15 5.96
C LEU A 19 -0.62 -2.69 5.86
N ILE A 20 -0.33 -1.85 6.87
CA ILE A 20 -0.60 -0.41 6.84
C ILE A 20 0.20 0.30 5.75
N VAL A 21 1.48 -0.07 5.57
CA VAL A 21 2.32 0.43 4.47
C VAL A 21 1.84 -0.09 3.11
N GLY A 22 1.12 -1.21 3.09
CA GLY A 22 0.51 -1.81 1.92
C GLY A 22 1.44 -2.79 1.21
N PRO A 23 0.93 -3.95 0.77
CA PRO A 23 1.77 -4.99 0.12
C PRO A 23 2.44 -4.49 -1.16
N ALA A 24 1.80 -3.58 -1.90
CA ALA A 24 2.37 -3.01 -3.13
C ALA A 24 3.61 -2.14 -2.87
N VAL A 25 3.61 -1.39 -1.77
CA VAL A 25 4.78 -0.58 -1.36
C VAL A 25 5.91 -1.51 -0.94
N LEU A 26 5.62 -2.58 -0.20
CA LEU A 26 6.62 -3.58 0.18
C LEU A 26 7.28 -4.22 -1.06
N THR A 27 6.49 -4.68 -2.03
CA THR A 27 7.02 -5.23 -3.29
C THR A 27 7.90 -4.22 -4.03
N SER A 28 7.45 -2.97 -4.09
CA SER A 28 8.21 -1.90 -4.77
C SER A 28 9.56 -1.65 -4.10
N LEU A 29 9.61 -1.61 -2.76
CA LEU A 29 10.84 -1.44 -2.01
C LEU A 29 11.81 -2.62 -2.19
N LEU A 30 11.29 -3.86 -2.23
CA LEU A 30 12.11 -5.05 -2.47
C LEU A 30 12.77 -5.03 -3.86
N ILE A 31 11.99 -4.67 -4.90
CA ILE A 31 12.52 -4.56 -6.26
C ILE A 31 13.53 -3.41 -6.34
N LEU A 32 13.19 -2.22 -5.81
CA LEU A 32 14.04 -1.04 -5.90
C LEU A 32 15.34 -1.19 -5.12
N GLY A 33 15.29 -1.85 -3.96
CA GLY A 33 16.47 -2.16 -3.16
C GLY A 33 17.47 -3.05 -3.89
N GLY A 34 17.01 -3.97 -4.74
CA GLY A 34 17.86 -4.82 -5.57
C GLY A 34 18.46 -4.12 -6.81
N VAL A 35 17.84 -3.04 -7.28
CA VAL A 35 18.19 -2.40 -8.58
C VAL A 35 18.93 -1.07 -8.42
N GLN A 36 18.52 -0.21 -7.48
CA GLN A 36 19.02 1.17 -7.36
C GLN A 36 19.89 1.42 -6.12
N GLY A 37 20.08 0.41 -5.26
CA GLY A 37 20.83 0.52 -4.02
C GLY A 37 20.02 1.09 -2.84
N THR A 38 20.51 0.83 -1.63
CA THR A 38 19.77 1.08 -0.38
C THR A 38 19.52 2.56 -0.13
N SER A 39 20.50 3.43 -0.42
CA SER A 39 20.40 4.87 -0.17
C SER A 39 19.32 5.56 -1.03
N ALA A 40 19.30 5.26 -2.34
CA ALA A 40 18.30 5.79 -3.25
C ALA A 40 16.88 5.30 -2.90
N THR A 41 16.75 4.03 -2.52
CA THR A 41 15.47 3.42 -2.12
C THR A 41 14.89 4.07 -0.87
N ILE A 42 15.73 4.34 0.14
CA ILE A 42 15.30 5.03 1.37
C ILE A 42 14.82 6.46 1.05
N LEU A 43 15.56 7.19 0.20
CA LEU A 43 15.16 8.55 -0.18
C LEU A 43 13.81 8.54 -0.92
N ALA A 44 13.62 7.63 -1.87
CA ALA A 44 12.36 7.48 -2.59
C ALA A 44 11.20 7.14 -1.65
N PHE A 45 11.43 6.27 -0.67
CA PHE A 45 10.44 5.92 0.35
C PHE A 45 10.04 7.12 1.21
N LEU A 46 11.01 7.90 1.69
CA LEU A 46 10.75 9.10 2.50
C LEU A 46 9.94 10.15 1.72
N VAL A 47 10.28 10.36 0.44
CA VAL A 47 9.51 11.26 -0.44
C VAL A 47 8.09 10.74 -0.64
N ASN A 48 7.90 9.44 -0.86
CA ASN A 48 6.57 8.84 -0.96
C ASN A 48 5.75 9.06 0.32
N LEU A 49 6.36 8.83 1.49
CA LEU A 49 5.72 9.05 2.78
C LEU A 49 5.26 10.50 2.97
N LEU A 50 6.10 11.46 2.54
CA LEU A 50 5.78 12.88 2.57
C LEU A 50 4.58 13.22 1.68
N ILE A 51 4.54 12.67 0.46
CA ILE A 51 3.41 12.86 -0.47
C ILE A 51 2.11 12.31 0.15
N VAL A 52 2.16 11.12 0.74
CA VAL A 52 1.01 10.50 1.41
C VAL A 52 0.56 11.37 2.59
N ALA A 53 1.48 11.86 3.41
CA ALA A 53 1.14 12.73 4.54
C ALA A 53 0.42 14.00 4.07
N ILE A 54 0.93 14.67 3.03
CA ILE A 54 0.29 15.85 2.45
C ILE A 54 -1.11 15.51 1.91
N ALA A 55 -1.27 14.38 1.23
CA ALA A 55 -2.56 13.92 0.73
C ALA A 55 -3.57 13.67 1.87
N PHE A 56 -3.13 13.10 2.99
CA PHE A 56 -3.96 12.90 4.18
C PHE A 56 -4.35 14.23 4.83
N LEU A 57 -3.44 15.21 4.93
CA LEU A 57 -3.76 16.54 5.41
C LEU A 57 -4.81 17.23 4.52
N ALA A 58 -4.74 17.00 3.20
CA ALA A 58 -5.70 17.51 2.23
C ALA A 58 -7.01 16.69 2.17
N ALA A 59 -7.14 15.57 2.89
CA ALA A 59 -8.32 14.70 2.80
C ALA A 59 -9.61 15.38 3.28
N GLY A 60 -9.53 16.24 4.29
CA GLY A 60 -10.67 17.02 4.79
C GLY A 60 -11.31 17.92 3.73
N PRO A 61 -10.58 18.88 3.12
CA PRO A 61 -11.12 19.69 2.04
C PRO A 61 -11.49 18.87 0.79
N MET A 62 -10.72 17.81 0.48
CA MET A 62 -10.98 16.96 -0.68
C MET A 62 -12.32 16.22 -0.58
N THR A 63 -12.61 15.62 0.59
CA THR A 63 -13.90 14.94 0.83
C THR A 63 -15.07 15.90 0.79
N ARG A 64 -14.90 17.14 1.27
CA ARG A 64 -15.95 18.18 1.22
C ARG A 64 -16.21 18.68 -0.20
N MET A 65 -15.18 18.79 -1.03
CA MET A 65 -15.31 19.20 -2.44
C MET A 65 -15.95 18.12 -3.31
N LEU A 66 -15.63 16.85 -3.06
CA LEU A 66 -16.18 15.70 -3.79
C LEU A 66 -17.59 15.30 -3.34
N GLY A 67 -17.96 15.64 -2.10
CA GLY A 67 -19.21 15.20 -1.49
C GLY A 67 -19.28 13.68 -1.31
N GLU A 68 -20.40 13.19 -0.80
CA GLU A 68 -20.56 11.77 -0.47
C GLU A 68 -20.60 10.87 -1.71
N SER A 69 -21.33 11.31 -2.76
CA SER A 69 -21.44 10.59 -4.03
C SER A 69 -20.11 10.54 -4.79
N GLY A 70 -19.37 11.65 -4.84
CA GLY A 70 -18.06 11.71 -5.51
C GLY A 70 -17.02 10.86 -4.78
N THR A 71 -17.02 10.90 -3.45
CA THR A 71 -16.15 10.03 -2.64
C THR A 71 -16.44 8.56 -2.90
N ARG A 72 -17.73 8.14 -2.92
CA ARG A 72 -18.11 6.76 -3.25
C ARG A 72 -17.70 6.35 -4.67
N ALA A 73 -17.86 7.24 -5.65
CA ALA A 73 -17.45 6.97 -7.03
C ALA A 73 -15.93 6.74 -7.12
N ILE A 74 -15.13 7.62 -6.51
CA ILE A 74 -13.67 7.48 -6.47
C ILE A 74 -13.26 6.20 -5.76
N SER A 75 -13.86 5.88 -4.61
CA SER A 75 -13.56 4.62 -3.92
C SER A 75 -13.79 3.39 -4.81
N LYS A 76 -14.88 3.37 -5.59
CA LYS A 76 -15.15 2.29 -6.55
C LYS A 76 -14.13 2.25 -7.69
N ILE A 77 -13.77 3.41 -8.24
CA ILE A 77 -12.78 3.50 -9.33
C ILE A 77 -11.41 3.03 -8.83
N THR A 78 -10.96 3.51 -7.67
CA THR A 78 -9.69 3.09 -7.06
C THR A 78 -9.67 1.59 -6.79
N ALA A 79 -10.77 1.02 -6.29
CA ALA A 79 -10.87 -0.43 -6.10
C ALA A 79 -10.75 -1.20 -7.43
N LEU A 80 -11.40 -0.71 -8.49
CA LEU A 80 -11.30 -1.31 -9.82
C LEU A 80 -9.87 -1.21 -10.40
N LEU A 81 -9.23 -0.06 -10.26
CA LEU A 81 -7.85 0.16 -10.69
C LEU A 81 -6.89 -0.74 -9.92
N LEU A 82 -7.07 -0.90 -8.61
CA LEU A 82 -6.24 -1.77 -7.78
C LEU A 82 -6.41 -3.24 -8.18
N ALA A 83 -7.63 -3.68 -8.50
CA ALA A 83 -7.89 -5.02 -9.02
C ALA A 83 -7.19 -5.23 -10.37
N ALA A 84 -7.26 -4.26 -11.29
CA ALA A 84 -6.56 -4.32 -12.56
C ALA A 84 -5.03 -4.38 -12.37
N TYR A 85 -4.49 -3.58 -11.46
CA TYR A 85 -3.06 -3.59 -11.13
C TYR A 85 -2.61 -4.92 -10.52
N ALA A 86 -3.44 -5.53 -9.68
CA ALA A 86 -3.19 -6.86 -9.13
C ALA A 86 -3.10 -7.93 -10.24
N VAL A 87 -4.06 -7.94 -11.18
CA VAL A 87 -4.04 -8.86 -12.34
C VAL A 87 -2.80 -8.60 -13.21
N MET A 88 -2.44 -7.34 -13.44
CA MET A 88 -1.23 -6.98 -14.19
C MET A 88 0.05 -7.50 -13.52
N MET A 89 0.19 -7.34 -12.20
CA MET A 89 1.34 -7.87 -11.46
C MET A 89 1.41 -9.40 -11.52
N ILE A 90 0.28 -10.09 -11.36
CA ILE A 90 0.22 -11.56 -11.47
C ILE A 90 0.66 -11.99 -12.87
N ARG A 91 0.11 -11.37 -13.92
CA ARG A 91 0.49 -11.65 -15.31
C ARG A 91 1.98 -11.45 -15.53
N SER A 92 2.53 -10.32 -15.08
CA SER A 92 3.97 -10.03 -15.20
C SER A 92 4.83 -11.07 -14.48
N GLY A 93 4.40 -11.54 -13.31
CA GLY A 93 5.08 -12.61 -12.58
C GLY A 93 5.08 -13.94 -13.34
N VAL A 94 3.94 -14.32 -13.91
CA VAL A 94 3.81 -15.55 -14.71
C VAL A 94 4.65 -15.48 -15.99
N GLU A 95 4.65 -14.35 -16.70
CA GLU A 95 5.47 -14.15 -17.90
C GLU A 95 6.97 -14.21 -17.59
N SER A 96 7.40 -13.72 -16.42
CA SER A 96 8.78 -13.82 -15.98
C SER A 96 9.21 -15.25 -15.62
N LEU A 97 8.27 -16.12 -15.25
CA LEU A 97 8.52 -17.53 -14.92
C LEU A 97 8.61 -18.43 -16.16
N MET A 98 7.92 -18.06 -17.24
CA MET A 98 7.89 -18.83 -18.50
C MET A 98 9.03 -18.47 -19.47
N ARG A 99 9.82 -17.43 -19.17
CA ARG A 99 11.00 -17.02 -19.93
C ARG A 99 12.26 -17.61 -19.31
#